data_AF-A0A819V6W9-F1
#
_entry.id   AF-A0A819V6W9-F1
#
_cell.length_a   1.000
_cell.length_b   1.000
_cell.length_c   1.000
_cell.angle_alpha   90.00
_cell.angle_beta   90.00
_cell.angle_gamma   90.00
#
_symmetry.space_group_name_H-M   'P 1'
#
loop_
_entity.id
_entity.type
_entity.pdbx_description
1 polymer ?
#
loop_
_entity_poly.entity_id
_entity_poly.type
_entity_poly.pdbx_seq_one_letter_code
_entity_poly.pdbx_strand_id
1 'polypeptide(L)'
;MIIVYYLVVFDTWIVWKLTGEKEHVTDVSCASSTGLYKLFKSQWSKLLCKNLDISMKLLPIFKPTFGQFGKCDPNFFGRAISITAVVGDVQASMFGQCVCQHGECLLTLGTGAFVNILTDQVSACSDGIYSLVAHSNLSCPDENIYFLHAYHTFGGHSNDPYCGSGFIGIDYQTTRDDLLRLILESIAFVVYELFILIQHDFNKYQGEENFKFLHVAGAISACDFICKL
;
A
#
# COMPACT_ATOMS: atom_id res chain seq x y z
N MET A 1 17.25 0.49 34.72
CA MET A 1 17.23 0.31 33.26
C MET A 1 15.93 0.92 32.76
N ILE A 2 15.97 2.09 32.11
CA ILE A 2 14.76 2.71 31.55
C ILE A 2 14.52 2.04 30.20
N ILE A 3 13.42 1.31 30.06
CA ILE A 3 13.01 0.74 28.79
C ILE A 3 12.37 1.88 27.99
N VAL A 4 12.99 2.23 26.86
CA VAL A 4 12.44 3.19 25.89
C VAL A 4 11.72 2.38 24.82
N TYR A 5 10.43 2.61 24.67
CA TYR A 5 9.63 2.01 23.59
C TYR A 5 9.72 2.90 22.35
N TYR A 6 9.65 2.29 21.17
CA TYR A 6 9.56 2.99 19.89
C TYR A 6 8.40 2.38 19.11
N LEU A 7 7.57 3.24 18.52
CA LEU A 7 6.61 2.81 17.52
C LEU A 7 7.37 2.64 16.21
N VAL A 8 7.18 1.50 15.56
CA VAL A 8 7.87 1.14 14.33
C VAL A 8 6.86 0.74 13.27
N VAL A 9 7.05 1.26 12.07
CA VAL A 9 6.58 0.63 10.84
C VAL A 9 7.67 -0.35 10.39
N PHE A 10 7.35 -1.32 9.55
CA PHE A 10 8.30 -2.38 9.19
C PHE A 10 9.59 -1.82 8.55
N ASP A 11 9.48 -0.82 7.69
CA ASP A 11 10.61 -0.09 7.10
C ASP A 11 11.48 0.58 8.19
N THR A 12 10.85 1.21 9.17
CA THR A 12 11.52 1.87 10.31
C THR A 12 12.36 0.86 11.07
N TRP A 13 11.82 -0.33 11.31
CA TRP A 13 12.53 -1.39 12.02
C TRP A 13 13.74 -1.90 11.22
N ILE A 14 13.60 -2.08 9.90
CA ILE A 14 14.71 -2.47 9.03
C ILE A 14 15.83 -1.43 9.09
N VAL A 15 15.51 -0.14 8.90
CA VAL A 15 16.51 0.94 8.94
C VAL A 15 17.17 1.02 10.32
N TRP A 16 16.38 0.93 11.39
CA TRP A 16 16.88 0.90 12.76
C TRP A 16 17.91 -0.21 12.96
N LYS A 17 17.59 -1.44 12.56
CA LYS A 17 18.49 -2.58 12.69
C LYS A 17 19.72 -2.46 11.82
N LEU A 18 19.56 -2.10 10.55
CA LEU A 18 20.68 -1.96 9.61
C LEU A 18 21.66 -0.87 10.05
N THR A 19 21.19 0.21 10.66
CA THR A 19 22.05 1.33 11.10
C THR A 19 22.71 1.10 12.47
N GLY A 20 22.52 -0.08 13.07
CA GLY A 20 23.02 -0.38 14.42
C GLY A 20 22.29 0.41 15.49
N GLU A 21 20.96 0.55 15.34
CA GLU A 21 20.05 1.18 16.30
C GLU A 21 20.28 2.70 16.46
N LYS A 22 20.65 3.36 15.36
CA LYS A 22 21.00 4.80 15.35
C LYS A 22 19.94 5.67 14.67
N GLU A 23 19.27 5.14 13.65
CA GLU A 23 18.33 5.91 12.84
C GLU A 23 16.90 5.38 13.06
N HIS A 24 16.07 6.17 13.75
CA HIS A 24 14.65 5.90 13.94
C HIS A 24 13.82 6.77 12.98
N VAL A 25 13.74 6.30 11.73
CA VAL A 25 13.24 7.09 10.60
C VAL A 25 12.31 6.25 9.72
N THR A 26 11.37 6.90 9.04
CA THR A 26 10.44 6.26 8.09
C THR A 26 10.26 7.13 6.85
N ASP A 27 9.88 6.51 5.75
CA ASP A 27 9.44 7.24 4.56
C ASP A 27 7.96 7.68 4.67
N VAL A 28 7.61 8.76 3.97
CA VAL A 28 6.24 9.29 3.92
C VAL A 28 5.24 8.31 3.30
N SER A 29 5.65 7.46 2.35
CA SER A 29 4.77 6.43 1.78
C SER A 29 4.42 5.36 2.84
N CYS A 30 5.41 4.87 3.58
CA CYS A 30 5.24 3.94 4.69
C CYS A 30 4.43 4.57 5.83
N ALA A 31 4.69 5.84 6.16
CA ALA A 31 3.94 6.55 7.18
C ALA A 31 2.45 6.68 6.83
N SER A 32 2.13 6.88 5.55
CA SER A 32 0.77 7.10 5.10
C SER A 32 -0.16 5.91 5.35
N SER A 33 0.36 4.69 5.42
CA SER A 33 -0.44 3.47 5.69
C SER A 33 -0.72 3.22 7.17
N THR A 34 -0.14 4.01 8.08
CA THR A 34 -0.33 3.83 9.54
C THR A 34 -1.70 4.29 10.05
N GLY A 35 -2.44 5.07 9.27
CA GLY A 35 -3.64 5.79 9.73
C GLY A 35 -3.35 6.95 10.70
N LEU A 36 -2.10 7.12 11.16
CA LEU A 36 -1.69 8.21 12.05
C LEU A 36 -1.13 9.41 11.29
N TYR A 37 -0.79 9.27 10.02
CA TYR A 37 -0.21 10.32 9.19
C TYR A 37 -1.29 11.23 8.57
N LYS A 38 -1.09 12.55 8.62
CA LYS A 38 -1.95 13.53 7.96
C LYS A 38 -1.41 13.87 6.58
N LEU A 39 -2.02 13.32 5.54
CA LEU A 39 -1.65 13.54 4.13
C LEU A 39 -1.50 15.04 3.79
N PHE A 40 -2.51 15.85 4.09
CA PHE A 40 -2.52 17.28 3.76
C PHE A 40 -1.49 18.15 4.49
N LYS A 41 -0.92 17.66 5.60
CA LYS A 41 -0.01 18.46 6.45
C LYS A 41 1.36 17.82 6.63
N SER A 42 1.60 16.69 5.96
CA SER A 42 2.82 15.89 6.04
C SER A 42 3.37 15.71 7.46
N GLN A 43 2.49 15.36 8.41
CA GLN A 43 2.86 15.21 9.82
C GLN A 43 2.03 14.15 10.54
N TRP A 44 2.56 13.64 11.65
CA TRP A 44 1.82 12.79 12.58
C TRP A 44 0.60 13.52 13.18
N SER A 45 -0.52 12.81 13.28
CA SER A 45 -1.77 13.32 13.81
C SER A 45 -1.77 13.36 15.33
N LYS A 46 -1.45 14.54 15.90
CA LYS A 46 -1.52 14.77 17.36
C LYS A 46 -2.87 14.37 17.98
N LEU A 47 -3.97 14.55 17.24
CA LEU A 47 -5.31 14.20 17.69
C LEU A 47 -5.48 12.68 17.81
N LEU A 48 -5.12 11.93 16.76
CA LEU A 48 -5.24 10.46 16.76
C LEU A 48 -4.28 9.84 17.77
N CYS A 49 -3.04 10.33 17.83
CA CYS A 49 -2.07 9.88 18.82
C CYS A 49 -2.58 10.11 20.25
N LYS A 50 -3.18 11.28 20.54
CA LYS A 50 -3.79 11.54 21.85
C LYS A 50 -4.95 10.58 22.15
N ASN A 51 -5.83 10.33 21.17
CA ASN A 51 -6.99 9.46 21.35
C ASN A 51 -6.61 7.98 21.55
N LEU A 52 -5.48 7.56 20.97
CA LEU A 52 -4.94 6.20 21.08
C LEU A 52 -3.90 6.06 22.21
N ASP A 53 -3.69 7.11 23.02
CA ASP A 53 -2.68 7.18 24.08
C ASP A 53 -1.24 6.88 23.59
N ILE A 54 -0.93 7.30 22.36
CA ILE A 54 0.39 7.18 21.74
C ILE A 54 1.17 8.47 21.95
N SER A 55 2.31 8.38 22.62
CA SER A 55 3.24 9.50 22.74
C SER A 55 3.92 9.79 21.40
N MET A 56 3.88 11.05 20.96
CA MET A 56 4.53 11.52 19.74
C MET A 56 6.06 11.29 19.73
N LYS A 57 6.68 11.15 20.91
CA LYS A 57 8.12 10.89 21.04
C LYS A 57 8.53 9.47 20.60
N LEU A 58 7.55 8.56 20.51
CA LEU A 58 7.77 7.19 20.09
C LEU A 58 7.71 7.04 18.57
N LEU A 59 7.28 8.07 17.85
CA LEU A 59 7.09 8.01 16.40
C LEU A 59 8.39 8.32 15.66
N PRO A 60 8.66 7.64 14.53
CA PRO A 60 9.87 7.89 13.76
C PRO A 60 9.84 9.26 13.07
N ILE A 61 11.03 9.74 12.74
CA ILE A 61 11.22 10.98 11.97
C ILE A 61 10.98 10.68 10.49
N PHE A 62 10.19 11.53 9.81
CA PHE A 62 9.98 11.40 8.37
C PHE A 62 11.21 11.81 7.58
N LYS A 63 11.51 11.04 6.54
CA LYS A 63 12.45 11.40 5.49
C LYS A 63 11.76 11.25 4.13
N PRO A 64 12.18 12.00 3.10
CA PRO A 64 11.67 11.82 1.75
C PRO A 64 12.06 10.43 1.22
N THR A 65 11.26 9.92 0.28
CA THR A 65 11.37 8.56 -0.28
C THR A 65 12.75 8.30 -0.86
N PHE A 66 13.28 9.30 -1.57
CA PHE A 66 14.67 9.37 -1.95
C PHE A 66 15.37 10.31 -0.96
N GLY A 67 16.29 9.80 -0.15
CA GLY A 67 16.86 10.56 0.96
C GLY A 67 17.96 9.81 1.69
N GLN A 68 18.65 10.46 2.61
CA GLN A 68 19.68 9.80 3.41
C GLN A 68 19.10 9.21 4.69
N PHE A 69 18.84 7.91 4.70
CA PHE A 69 18.28 7.18 5.86
C PHE A 69 19.36 6.67 6.83
N GLY A 70 20.63 6.91 6.52
CA GLY A 70 21.78 6.50 7.30
C GLY A 70 22.71 5.60 6.52
N LYS A 71 23.64 4.96 7.23
CA LYS A 71 24.53 3.94 6.66
C LYS A 71 24.38 2.65 7.45
N CYS A 72 24.35 1.54 6.74
CA CYS A 72 24.39 0.22 7.35
C CYS A 72 25.64 0.09 8.22
N ASP A 73 25.49 -0.51 9.39
CA ASP A 73 26.59 -0.90 10.26
C ASP A 73 27.53 -1.82 9.46
N PRO A 74 28.84 -1.51 9.40
CA PRO A 74 29.82 -2.35 8.72
C PRO A 74 29.80 -3.82 9.15
N ASN A 75 29.33 -4.13 10.36
CA ASN A 75 29.20 -5.50 10.86
C ASN A 75 28.26 -6.39 10.01
N PHE A 76 27.30 -5.80 9.27
CA PHE A 76 26.41 -6.58 8.40
C PHE A 76 27.03 -6.96 7.06
N PHE A 77 27.83 -6.06 6.46
CA PHE A 77 28.29 -6.19 5.06
C PHE A 77 29.81 -6.06 4.87
N GLY A 78 30.58 -6.01 5.95
CA GLY A 78 32.02 -5.73 5.93
C GLY A 78 32.38 -4.28 5.54
N ARG A 79 31.38 -3.43 5.25
CA ARG A 79 31.52 -2.01 4.90
C ARG A 79 30.23 -1.26 5.17
N ALA A 80 30.35 0.05 5.37
CA ALA A 80 29.19 0.92 5.46
C ALA A 80 28.56 1.12 4.07
N ILE A 81 27.28 0.76 3.93
CA ILE A 81 26.48 0.97 2.71
C ILE A 81 25.43 2.05 3.02
N SER A 82 25.36 3.10 2.21
CA SER A 82 24.36 4.16 2.39
C SER A 82 22.96 3.65 2.04
N ILE A 83 21.99 3.94 2.90
CA ILE A 83 20.56 3.72 2.62
C ILE A 83 20.01 5.00 2.01
N THR A 84 19.78 5.00 0.69
CA THR A 84 19.43 6.20 -0.09
C THR A 84 17.96 6.29 -0.49
N ALA A 85 17.20 5.23 -0.26
CA ALA A 85 15.77 5.22 -0.50
C ALA A 85 15.07 4.21 0.41
N VAL A 86 13.87 4.59 0.84
CA VAL A 86 12.93 3.73 1.56
C VAL A 86 11.56 4.04 0.99
N VAL A 87 10.79 3.01 0.67
CA VAL A 87 9.49 3.14 0.02
C VAL A 87 8.63 1.93 0.41
N GLY A 88 7.32 2.14 0.53
CA GLY A 88 6.37 1.05 0.76
C GLY A 88 6.37 0.05 -0.39
N ASP A 89 5.96 -1.18 -0.13
CA ASP A 89 6.01 -2.30 -1.10
C ASP A 89 5.12 -2.05 -2.33
N VAL A 90 3.88 -1.62 -2.12
CA VAL A 90 2.93 -1.29 -3.19
C VAL A 90 3.43 -0.10 -4.01
N GLN A 91 3.95 0.92 -3.34
CA GLN A 91 4.53 2.10 -3.98
C GLN A 91 5.79 1.77 -4.79
N ALA A 92 6.65 0.92 -4.26
CA ALA A 92 7.82 0.41 -4.97
C ALA A 92 7.42 -0.38 -6.22
N SER A 93 6.35 -1.17 -6.12
CA SER A 93 5.80 -1.92 -7.25
C SER A 93 5.26 -0.98 -8.34
N MET A 94 4.52 0.07 -7.98
CA MET A 94 4.08 1.10 -8.93
C MET A 94 5.26 1.77 -9.64
N PHE A 95 6.27 2.17 -8.88
CA PHE A 95 7.49 2.75 -9.43
C PHE A 95 8.23 1.77 -10.36
N GLY A 96 8.36 0.50 -9.96
CA GLY A 96 9.01 -0.55 -10.75
C GLY A 96 8.26 -0.94 -12.03
N GLN A 97 6.94 -0.75 -12.07
CA GLN A 97 6.10 -0.95 -13.25
C GLN A 97 5.99 0.29 -14.14
N CYS A 98 6.75 1.34 -13.84
CA CYS A 98 6.74 2.62 -14.55
C CYS A 98 5.35 3.28 -14.56
N VAL A 99 4.55 3.07 -13.50
CA VAL A 99 3.29 3.77 -13.30
C VAL A 99 3.61 5.18 -12.81
N CYS A 100 3.56 6.13 -13.72
CA CYS A 100 4.10 7.48 -13.54
C CYS A 100 3.16 8.58 -14.04
N GLN A 101 2.04 8.23 -14.67
CA GLN A 101 1.08 9.21 -15.17
C GLN A 101 -0.23 9.16 -14.37
N HIS A 102 -0.83 10.33 -14.18
CA HIS A 102 -2.18 10.44 -13.62
C HIS A 102 -3.15 9.49 -14.33
N GLY A 103 -3.91 8.73 -13.54
CA GLY A 103 -4.91 7.77 -14.04
C GLY A 103 -4.33 6.43 -14.52
N GLU A 104 -3.02 6.21 -14.44
CA GLU A 104 -2.45 4.86 -14.59
C GLU A 104 -2.70 4.02 -13.34
N CYS A 105 -2.95 2.73 -13.54
CA CYS A 105 -3.34 1.81 -12.49
C CYS A 105 -2.45 0.59 -12.41
N LEU A 106 -2.18 0.14 -11.18
CA LEU A 106 -1.52 -1.12 -10.90
C LEU A 106 -2.42 -2.03 -10.07
N LEU A 107 -2.68 -3.22 -10.61
CA LEU A 107 -3.19 -4.37 -9.88
C LEU A 107 -2.03 -5.25 -9.41
N THR A 108 -1.88 -5.42 -8.10
CA THR A 108 -0.92 -6.38 -7.53
C THR A 108 -1.66 -7.59 -6.98
N LEU A 109 -1.37 -8.77 -7.52
CA LEU A 109 -1.95 -10.06 -7.12
C LEU A 109 -0.91 -10.93 -6.42
N GLY A 110 -0.95 -10.93 -5.09
CA GLY A 110 -0.08 -11.74 -4.23
C GLY A 110 -0.92 -12.48 -3.19
N THR A 111 -0.49 -12.44 -1.93
CA THR A 111 -1.30 -12.97 -0.81
C THR A 111 -2.68 -12.29 -0.70
N GLY A 112 -2.78 -11.04 -1.18
CA GLY A 112 -4.02 -10.31 -1.38
C GLY A 112 -4.06 -9.63 -2.76
N ALA A 113 -5.16 -8.95 -3.04
CA ALA A 113 -5.33 -8.14 -4.25
C ALA A 113 -5.35 -6.65 -3.87
N PHE A 114 -4.54 -5.86 -4.57
CA PHE A 114 -4.44 -4.42 -4.37
C PHE A 114 -4.62 -3.71 -5.70
N VAL A 115 -5.58 -2.79 -5.80
CA VAL A 115 -5.75 -1.93 -6.97
C VAL A 115 -5.34 -0.52 -6.59
N ASN A 116 -4.45 0.07 -7.39
CA ASN A 116 -3.86 1.37 -7.10
C ASN A 116 -3.96 2.27 -8.32
N ILE A 117 -4.55 3.46 -8.20
CA ILE A 117 -4.57 4.46 -9.27
C ILE A 117 -3.74 5.66 -8.85
N LEU A 118 -2.82 6.09 -9.71
CA LEU A 118 -2.00 7.27 -9.48
C LEU A 118 -2.81 8.56 -9.65
N THR A 119 -2.72 9.47 -8.67
CA THR A 119 -3.41 10.76 -8.68
C THR A 119 -2.47 11.90 -8.28
N ASP A 120 -2.72 13.10 -8.81
CA ASP A 120 -1.90 14.29 -8.51
C ASP A 120 -2.32 14.99 -7.21
N GLN A 121 -3.50 14.66 -6.70
CA GLN A 121 -4.06 15.27 -5.49
C GLN A 121 -4.73 14.23 -4.60
N VAL A 122 -4.78 14.53 -3.30
CA VAL A 122 -5.51 13.73 -2.31
C VAL A 122 -7.00 13.84 -2.59
N SER A 123 -7.69 12.72 -2.71
CA SER A 123 -9.15 12.67 -2.85
C SER A 123 -9.83 12.20 -1.58
N ALA A 124 -11.09 12.60 -1.43
CA ALA A 124 -12.00 11.86 -0.56
C ALA A 124 -12.23 10.47 -1.15
N CYS A 125 -12.38 9.47 -0.28
CA CYS A 125 -12.56 8.09 -0.67
C CYS A 125 -13.85 7.55 -0.06
N SER A 126 -14.51 6.64 -0.77
CA SER A 126 -15.59 5.79 -0.28
C SER A 126 -15.04 4.70 0.65
N ASP A 127 -15.95 3.97 1.31
CA ASP A 127 -15.58 2.89 2.22
C ASP A 127 -14.72 1.84 1.51
N GLY A 128 -13.56 1.52 2.09
CA GLY A 128 -12.60 0.55 1.54
C GLY A 128 -11.55 1.11 0.59
N ILE A 129 -11.60 2.41 0.25
CA ILE A 129 -10.52 3.10 -0.47
C ILE A 129 -9.80 4.09 0.45
N TYR A 130 -8.49 4.16 0.33
CA TYR A 130 -7.66 5.08 1.10
C TYR A 130 -6.71 5.83 0.18
N SER A 131 -6.55 7.14 0.39
CA SER A 131 -5.47 7.87 -0.26
C SER A 131 -4.17 7.63 0.49
N LEU A 132 -3.10 7.28 -0.24
CA LEU A 132 -1.76 7.09 0.30
C LEU A 132 -0.74 7.93 -0.48
N VAL A 133 0.44 8.16 0.11
CA VAL A 133 1.53 8.83 -0.59
C VAL A 133 2.27 7.81 -1.45
N ALA A 134 2.36 8.03 -2.77
CA ALA A 134 3.08 7.17 -3.71
C ALA A 134 4.58 7.28 -3.51
N HIS A 135 5.12 8.48 -3.69
CA HIS A 135 6.49 8.80 -3.32
C HIS A 135 6.64 10.32 -3.20
N SER A 136 7.62 10.76 -2.42
CA SER A 136 8.05 12.16 -2.43
C SER A 136 9.24 12.33 -3.38
N ASN A 137 9.13 13.25 -4.33
CA ASN A 137 10.20 13.55 -5.29
C ASN A 137 11.35 14.31 -4.60
N LEU A 138 12.59 14.03 -4.98
CA LEU A 138 13.78 14.77 -4.51
C LEU A 138 13.75 16.27 -4.89
N SER A 139 13.03 16.61 -5.96
CA SER A 139 13.07 17.94 -6.58
C SER A 139 12.03 18.92 -6.00
N CYS A 140 10.91 18.42 -5.46
CA CYS A 140 9.82 19.21 -4.89
C CYS A 140 9.27 18.49 -3.64
N PRO A 141 9.71 18.89 -2.43
CA PRO A 141 9.19 18.32 -1.18
C PRO A 141 7.67 18.55 -0.98
N ASP A 142 7.12 19.55 -1.66
CA ASP A 142 5.71 19.95 -1.57
C ASP A 142 4.79 19.26 -2.60
N GLU A 143 5.36 18.56 -3.60
CA GLU A 143 4.61 17.78 -4.61
C GLU A 143 4.74 16.29 -4.32
N ASN A 144 4.00 15.83 -3.31
CA ASN A 144 3.78 14.41 -3.13
C ASN A 144 2.85 13.91 -4.24
N ILE A 145 3.22 12.82 -4.90
CA ILE A 145 2.28 12.08 -5.73
C ILE A 145 1.46 11.18 -4.81
N TYR A 146 0.17 11.09 -5.05
CA TYR A 146 -0.74 10.26 -4.26
C TYR A 146 -1.25 9.10 -5.11
N PHE A 147 -1.78 8.09 -4.44
CA PHE A 147 -2.58 7.08 -5.12
C PHE A 147 -3.80 6.74 -4.29
N LEU A 148 -4.87 6.42 -5.00
CA LEU A 148 -6.02 5.75 -4.43
C LEU A 148 -5.64 4.28 -4.26
N HIS A 149 -5.68 3.80 -3.03
CA HIS A 149 -5.38 2.43 -2.65
C HIS A 149 -6.68 1.73 -2.29
N ALA A 150 -7.09 0.77 -3.10
CA ALA A 150 -8.15 -0.16 -2.76
C ALA A 150 -7.52 -1.50 -2.34
N TYR A 151 -7.82 -1.93 -1.12
CA TYR A 151 -7.30 -3.16 -0.54
C TYR A 151 -8.43 -4.13 -0.22
N HIS A 152 -8.15 -5.43 -0.43
CA HIS A 152 -9.03 -6.49 0.03
C HIS A 152 -8.28 -7.56 0.82
N THR A 153 -8.67 -7.72 2.08
CA THR A 153 -8.62 -9.00 2.80
C THR A 153 -10.04 -9.50 2.93
N PHE A 154 -10.30 -10.77 2.57
CA PHE A 154 -11.57 -11.50 2.69
C PHE A 154 -12.60 -10.80 3.60
N GLY A 155 -13.42 -9.91 3.02
CA GLY A 155 -14.28 -8.98 3.79
C GLY A 155 -15.27 -8.16 2.95
N GLY A 156 -15.22 -8.29 1.61
CA GLY A 156 -16.15 -7.61 0.72
C GLY A 156 -15.97 -6.09 0.67
N HIS A 157 -16.79 -5.45 -0.15
CA HIS A 157 -17.06 -4.00 -0.16
C HIS A 157 -17.45 -3.44 1.23
N SER A 158 -17.79 -4.31 2.18
CA SER A 158 -18.30 -4.01 3.51
C SER A 158 -17.23 -3.85 4.60
N ASN A 159 -15.95 -4.16 4.32
CA ASN A 159 -14.89 -4.19 5.34
C ASN A 159 -15.33 -4.94 6.61
N ASP A 160 -16.03 -6.08 6.42
CA ASP A 160 -16.69 -6.82 7.48
C ASP A 160 -15.71 -7.81 8.14
N PRO A 161 -15.28 -7.58 9.40
CA PRO A 161 -14.34 -8.47 10.07
C PRO A 161 -14.95 -9.83 10.43
N TYR A 162 -16.26 -10.01 10.29
CA TYR A 162 -16.97 -11.26 10.58
C TYR A 162 -17.22 -12.11 9.33
N CYS A 163 -16.77 -11.66 8.16
CA CYS A 163 -16.94 -12.39 6.91
C CYS A 163 -16.18 -13.73 6.93
N GLY A 164 -16.80 -14.78 6.39
CA GLY A 164 -16.22 -16.11 6.22
C GLY A 164 -16.16 -16.52 4.75
N SER A 165 -15.33 -17.52 4.44
CA SER A 165 -15.27 -18.11 3.10
C SER A 165 -15.96 -19.47 3.07
N GLY A 166 -16.56 -19.80 1.93
CA GLY A 166 -17.23 -21.07 1.72
C GLY A 166 -17.78 -21.17 0.31
N PHE A 167 -18.14 -22.40 -0.08
CA PHE A 167 -18.82 -22.66 -1.33
C PHE A 167 -20.33 -22.71 -1.11
N ILE A 168 -21.09 -22.14 -2.04
CA ILE A 168 -22.55 -22.20 -2.05
C ILE A 168 -22.96 -22.90 -3.34
N GLY A 169 -23.98 -23.77 -3.28
CA GLY A 169 -24.52 -24.44 -4.46
C GLY A 169 -23.78 -25.73 -4.88
N ILE A 170 -23.05 -26.37 -3.96
CA ILE A 170 -22.46 -27.70 -4.20
C ILE A 170 -23.55 -28.77 -4.24
N ASP A 171 -23.46 -29.67 -5.21
CA ASP A 171 -24.27 -30.87 -5.32
C ASP A 171 -23.41 -32.13 -5.58
N TYR A 172 -24.06 -33.28 -5.79
CA TYR A 172 -23.38 -34.56 -6.02
C TYR A 172 -22.68 -34.66 -7.38
N GLN A 173 -22.96 -33.74 -8.32
CA GLN A 173 -22.33 -33.68 -9.64
C GLN A 173 -21.09 -32.78 -9.63
N THR A 174 -20.95 -31.92 -8.62
CA THR A 174 -19.85 -30.98 -8.48
C THR A 174 -18.50 -31.71 -8.44
N THR A 175 -17.60 -31.35 -9.36
CA THR A 175 -16.28 -31.97 -9.47
C THR A 175 -15.19 -31.12 -8.82
N ARG A 176 -14.00 -31.72 -8.66
CA ARG A 176 -12.80 -30.98 -8.21
C ARG A 176 -12.46 -29.83 -9.15
N ASP A 177 -12.64 -30.02 -10.45
CA ASP A 177 -12.27 -29.02 -11.46
C ASP A 177 -13.23 -27.82 -11.43
N ASP A 178 -14.51 -28.05 -11.11
CA ASP A 178 -15.47 -26.99 -10.83
C ASP A 178 -15.07 -26.17 -9.61
N LEU A 179 -14.66 -26.82 -8.52
CA LEU A 179 -14.18 -26.14 -7.32
C LEU A 179 -12.91 -25.30 -7.59
N LEU A 180 -11.97 -25.84 -8.38
CA LEU A 180 -10.77 -25.10 -8.78
C LEU A 180 -11.12 -23.87 -9.61
N ARG A 181 -12.04 -24.01 -10.58
CA ARG A 181 -12.52 -22.89 -11.39
C ARG A 181 -13.22 -21.85 -10.53
N LEU A 182 -14.08 -22.26 -9.60
CA LEU A 182 -14.76 -21.35 -8.67
C LEU A 182 -13.77 -20.54 -7.82
N ILE A 183 -12.69 -21.17 -7.34
CA ILE A 183 -11.63 -20.46 -6.62
C ILE A 183 -10.99 -19.40 -7.51
N LEU A 184 -10.59 -19.75 -8.74
CA LEU A 184 -9.97 -18.78 -9.65
C LEU A 184 -10.93 -17.66 -10.06
N GLU A 185 -12.19 -17.98 -10.35
CA GLU A 185 -13.23 -16.98 -10.67
C GLU A 185 -13.49 -16.06 -9.48
N SER A 186 -13.50 -16.59 -8.25
CA SER A 186 -13.67 -15.75 -7.04
C SER A 186 -12.58 -14.69 -6.90
N ILE A 187 -11.34 -15.01 -7.30
CA ILE A 187 -10.24 -14.03 -7.31
C ILE A 187 -10.52 -12.95 -8.36
N ALA A 188 -10.94 -13.34 -9.57
CA ALA A 188 -11.29 -12.40 -10.63
C ALA A 188 -12.46 -11.48 -10.23
N PHE A 189 -13.49 -12.02 -9.58
CA PHE A 189 -14.61 -11.24 -9.06
C PHE A 189 -14.18 -10.21 -8.01
N VAL A 190 -13.34 -10.60 -7.04
CA VAL A 190 -12.81 -9.66 -6.04
C VAL A 190 -12.05 -8.51 -6.71
N VAL A 191 -11.21 -8.83 -7.71
CA VAL A 191 -10.46 -7.82 -8.47
C VAL A 191 -11.40 -6.89 -9.23
N TYR A 192 -12.43 -7.44 -9.88
CA TYR A 192 -13.42 -6.66 -10.62
C TYR A 192 -14.20 -5.70 -9.72
N GLU A 193 -14.62 -6.14 -8.54
CA GLU A 193 -15.31 -5.28 -7.57
C GLU A 193 -14.41 -4.13 -7.10
N LEU A 194 -13.15 -4.42 -6.75
CA LEU A 194 -12.18 -3.40 -6.38
C LEU A 194 -11.98 -2.37 -7.51
N PHE A 195 -11.89 -2.87 -8.74
CA PHE A 195 -11.70 -2.03 -9.91
C PHE A 195 -12.88 -1.09 -10.15
N ILE A 196 -14.12 -1.58 -10.05
CA ILE A 196 -15.30 -0.73 -10.20
C ILE A 196 -15.33 0.35 -9.11
N LEU A 197 -15.08 -0.05 -7.86
CA LEU A 197 -15.12 0.86 -6.72
C LEU A 197 -14.10 2.00 -6.90
N ILE A 198 -12.85 1.66 -7.24
CA ILE A 198 -11.80 2.66 -7.40
C ILE A 198 -12.01 3.53 -8.64
N GLN A 199 -12.53 2.96 -9.73
CA GLN A 199 -12.87 3.70 -10.94
C GLN A 199 -14.02 4.69 -10.68
N HIS A 200 -15.04 4.28 -9.94
CA HIS A 200 -16.14 5.15 -9.54
C HIS A 200 -15.63 6.36 -8.74
N ASP A 201 -14.79 6.12 -7.72
CA ASP A 201 -14.25 7.20 -6.90
C ASP A 201 -13.29 8.10 -7.66
N PHE A 202 -12.42 7.52 -8.49
CA PHE A 202 -11.54 8.28 -9.35
C PHE A 202 -12.33 9.23 -10.26
N ASN A 203 -13.33 8.72 -10.98
CA ASN A 203 -14.16 9.54 -11.88
C ASN A 203 -14.92 10.63 -11.13
N LYS A 204 -15.41 10.33 -9.92
CA LYS A 204 -16.18 11.27 -9.10
C LYS A 204 -15.33 12.45 -8.58
N TYR A 205 -14.07 12.20 -8.21
CA TYR A 205 -13.24 13.20 -7.53
C TYR A 205 -12.10 13.78 -8.36
N GLN A 206 -11.67 13.10 -9.43
CA GLN A 206 -10.58 13.53 -10.32
C GLN A 206 -11.08 13.93 -11.73
N GLY A 207 -12.35 13.66 -12.05
CA GLY A 207 -12.97 13.97 -13.35
C GLY A 207 -12.99 12.79 -14.31
N GLU A 208 -13.79 12.87 -15.38
CA GLU A 208 -13.94 11.83 -16.42
C GLU A 208 -12.71 11.76 -17.37
N GLU A 209 -11.50 11.84 -16.85
CA GLU A 209 -10.32 11.51 -17.65
C GLU A 209 -10.14 10.00 -17.73
N ASN A 210 -9.86 9.51 -18.95
CA ASN A 210 -9.81 8.09 -19.25
C ASN A 210 -8.80 7.37 -18.36
N PHE A 211 -9.28 6.40 -17.58
CA PHE A 211 -8.48 5.33 -17.02
C PHE A 211 -7.64 4.70 -18.15
N LYS A 212 -6.32 4.87 -18.12
CA LYS A 212 -5.50 4.64 -19.33
C LYS A 212 -5.02 3.20 -19.46
N PHE A 213 -4.48 2.63 -18.39
CA PHE A 213 -3.82 1.32 -18.44
C PHE A 213 -3.91 0.59 -17.09
N LEU A 214 -4.19 -0.72 -17.16
CA LEU A 214 -4.10 -1.63 -16.02
C LEU A 214 -2.80 -2.44 -16.14
N HIS A 215 -1.81 -2.05 -15.34
CA HIS A 215 -0.62 -2.87 -15.11
C HIS A 215 -1.00 -3.99 -14.14
N VAL A 216 -0.45 -5.20 -14.36
CA VAL A 216 -0.68 -6.35 -13.47
C VAL A 216 0.66 -6.90 -13.01
N ALA A 217 0.83 -7.02 -11.70
CA ALA A 217 2.03 -7.55 -11.06
C ALA A 217 1.69 -8.60 -9.99
N GLY A 218 2.71 -9.26 -9.45
CA GLY A 218 2.59 -10.27 -8.40
C GLY A 218 2.64 -11.70 -8.91
N ALA A 219 2.73 -12.67 -8.01
CA ALA A 219 2.94 -14.08 -8.40
C ALA A 219 1.72 -14.68 -9.11
N ILE A 220 0.51 -14.25 -8.76
CA ILE A 220 -0.74 -14.78 -9.34
C ILE A 220 -0.97 -14.25 -10.75
N SER A 221 -0.35 -13.11 -11.13
CA SER A 221 -0.47 -12.57 -12.49
C SER A 221 0.17 -13.46 -13.56
N ALA A 222 0.95 -14.48 -13.17
CA ALA A 222 1.43 -15.52 -14.07
C ALA A 222 0.33 -16.52 -14.49
N CYS A 223 -0.86 -16.45 -13.87
CA CYS A 223 -1.99 -17.30 -14.24
C CYS A 223 -2.78 -16.67 -15.40
N ASP A 224 -2.50 -17.13 -16.63
CA ASP A 224 -3.19 -16.67 -17.84
C ASP A 224 -4.71 -16.79 -17.76
N PHE A 225 -5.25 -17.75 -17.00
CA PHE A 225 -6.69 -17.91 -16.83
C PHE A 225 -7.30 -16.72 -16.10
N ILE A 226 -6.69 -16.28 -14.99
CA ILE A 226 -7.17 -15.13 -14.21
C ILE A 226 -7.02 -13.85 -15.03
N CYS A 227 -5.90 -13.66 -15.72
CA CYS A 227 -5.67 -12.43 -16.51
C CYS A 227 -6.52 -12.32 -17.78
N LYS A 228 -7.16 -13.41 -18.22
CA LYS A 228 -8.08 -13.43 -19.37
C LYS A 228 -9.54 -13.19 -18.99
N LEU A 229 -9.91 -13.45 -17.74
CA LEU A 229 -11.24 -13.18 -17.19
C LEU A 229 -11.40 -11.67 -16.95
#